data_AF-A0A522VXT4-F1
#
_entry.id   AF-A0A522VXT4-F1
#
_cell.length_a   1.000
_cell.length_b   1.000
_cell.length_c   1.000
_cell.angle_alpha   90.00
_cell.angle_beta   90.00
_cell.angle_gamma   90.00
#
_symmetry.space_group_name_H-M   'P 1'
#
loop_
_entity.id
_entity.type
_entity.pdbx_description
1 polymer ?
#
loop_
_entity_poly.entity_id
_entity_poly.type
_entity_poly.pdbx_seq_one_letter_code
_entity_poly.pdbx_strand_id
1 'polypeptide(L)'
;MRGLVLLIAGFLLVAGPVQASGKKLGEGPPMIDFNPMNLFVQGLERVETRLYTLHVEIVDWSSLPLACKSVPKIVDTTINDFRSNPPQVTKRNKLDMVAIDMRVKGLVLRHMDPKLVKRAWLEEGGSAGTGGVADRLPNACR
;
A
#
# COMPACT_ATOMS: atom_id res chain seq x y z
N MET A 1 -31.26 -23.89 -59.13
CA MET A 1 -32.24 -23.75 -58.02
C MET A 1 -31.58 -24.33 -56.78
N ARG A 2 -30.97 -23.48 -55.93
CA ARG A 2 -31.51 -22.94 -54.66
C ARG A 2 -31.74 -24.02 -53.58
N GLY A 3 -31.03 -23.90 -52.46
CA GLY A 3 -31.28 -24.64 -51.20
C GLY A 3 -29.98 -24.98 -50.46
N LEU A 4 -29.23 -24.00 -49.97
CA LEU A 4 -29.26 -23.45 -48.60
C LEU A 4 -28.46 -24.30 -47.59
N VAL A 5 -27.34 -23.70 -47.19
CA VAL A 5 -26.40 -24.11 -46.14
C VAL A 5 -27.06 -23.99 -44.78
N LEU A 6 -27.03 -25.06 -43.97
CA LEU A 6 -27.34 -24.99 -42.53
C LEU A 6 -26.02 -24.87 -41.76
N LEU A 7 -25.81 -23.66 -41.23
CA LEU A 7 -24.70 -23.28 -40.36
C LEU A 7 -24.72 -24.07 -39.05
N ILE A 8 -23.55 -24.61 -38.71
CA ILE A 8 -23.23 -25.20 -37.41
C ILE A 8 -23.27 -24.08 -36.37
N ALA A 9 -24.33 -24.03 -35.59
CA ALA A 9 -24.44 -23.21 -34.39
C ALA A 9 -23.74 -23.90 -33.22
N GLY A 10 -23.04 -23.12 -32.40
CA GLY A 10 -22.59 -23.55 -31.08
C GLY A 10 -21.08 -23.60 -30.89
N PHE A 11 -20.37 -22.54 -31.30
CA PHE A 11 -19.00 -22.33 -30.85
C PHE A 11 -19.03 -22.13 -29.32
N LEU A 12 -18.46 -23.09 -28.60
CA LEU A 12 -18.11 -23.01 -27.19
C LEU A 12 -17.24 -21.76 -26.95
N LEU A 13 -17.85 -20.70 -26.43
CA LEU A 13 -17.12 -19.69 -25.67
C LEU A 13 -17.51 -19.89 -24.20
N VAL A 14 -16.67 -20.68 -23.53
CA VAL A 14 -16.54 -20.68 -22.08
C VAL A 14 -16.21 -19.24 -21.68
N ALA A 15 -17.23 -18.46 -21.35
CA ALA A 15 -17.06 -17.22 -20.62
C ALA A 15 -16.56 -17.60 -19.23
N GLY A 16 -15.23 -17.68 -19.07
CA GLY A 16 -14.63 -17.54 -17.75
C GLY A 16 -15.13 -16.24 -17.13
N PRO A 17 -15.25 -16.16 -15.80
CA PRO A 17 -15.68 -14.93 -15.16
C PRO A 17 -14.69 -13.84 -15.59
N VAL A 18 -15.20 -12.84 -16.32
CA VAL A 18 -14.51 -11.57 -16.47
C VAL A 18 -14.38 -11.06 -15.05
N GLN A 19 -13.19 -11.23 -14.48
CA GLN A 19 -12.80 -10.61 -13.23
C GLN A 19 -12.92 -9.11 -13.49
N ALA A 20 -14.08 -8.58 -13.11
CA ALA A 20 -14.37 -7.17 -13.17
C ALA A 20 -13.36 -6.48 -12.27
N SER A 21 -12.29 -5.99 -12.89
CA SER A 21 -11.37 -5.04 -12.30
C SER A 21 -12.22 -3.82 -11.92
N GLY A 22 -12.68 -3.80 -10.67
CA GLY A 22 -13.63 -2.84 -10.11
C GLY A 22 -13.05 -1.44 -9.96
N LYS A 23 -12.60 -0.85 -11.06
CA LYS A 23 -12.26 0.57 -11.12
C LYS A 23 -13.56 1.32 -11.40
N LYS A 24 -14.17 1.95 -10.40
CA LYS A 24 -15.17 2.99 -10.71
C LYS A 24 -14.43 4.14 -11.39
N LEU A 25 -14.92 4.59 -12.54
CA LEU A 25 -14.38 5.78 -13.20
C LEU A 25 -14.40 6.95 -12.21
N GLY A 26 -13.23 7.52 -11.91
CA GLY A 26 -13.06 8.64 -10.96
C GLY A 26 -12.47 8.27 -9.61
N GLU A 27 -12.40 6.98 -9.25
CA GLU A 27 -11.61 6.56 -8.08
C GLU A 27 -10.12 6.56 -8.43
N GLY A 28 -9.31 7.16 -7.56
CA GLY A 28 -7.85 7.13 -7.64
C GLY A 28 -7.29 5.70 -7.59
N PRO A 29 -5.95 5.53 -7.56
CA PRO A 29 -5.39 4.20 -7.34
C PRO A 29 -5.91 3.58 -6.02
N PRO A 30 -6.03 2.24 -5.92
CA PRO A 30 -6.40 1.58 -4.67
C PRO A 30 -5.28 1.81 -3.64
N MET A 31 -5.52 2.73 -2.73
CA MET A 31 -4.54 3.20 -1.75
C MET A 31 -4.94 2.77 -0.34
N ILE A 32 -3.93 2.36 0.42
CA ILE A 32 -4.03 2.18 1.87
C ILE A 32 -3.19 3.28 2.51
N ASP A 33 -3.87 4.30 3.01
CA ASP A 33 -3.26 5.42 3.74
C ASP A 33 -3.33 5.14 5.23
N PHE A 34 -2.17 4.89 5.84
CA PHE A 34 -2.05 4.64 7.27
C PHE A 34 -2.15 5.97 8.00
N ASN A 35 -2.68 5.99 9.23
CA ASN A 35 -2.66 7.27 9.94
C ASN A 35 -1.24 7.62 10.38
N PRO A 36 -0.96 8.93 10.55
CA PRO A 36 0.39 9.39 10.79
C PRO A 36 1.02 8.77 12.04
N MET A 37 2.27 8.36 11.92
CA MET A 37 3.05 7.68 12.95
C MET A 37 4.34 8.44 13.25
N ASN A 38 4.68 8.51 14.53
CA ASN A 38 5.94 9.08 15.01
C ASN A 38 7.07 8.09 14.77
N LEU A 39 7.96 8.41 13.84
CA LEU A 39 9.13 7.59 13.50
C LEU A 39 10.41 8.29 13.95
N PHE A 40 11.35 7.48 14.44
CA PHE A 40 12.68 7.94 14.83
C PHE A 40 13.57 8.06 13.58
N VAL A 41 14.21 9.20 13.42
CA VAL A 41 15.18 9.46 12.34
C VAL A 41 16.44 10.09 12.93
N GLN A 42 17.60 9.83 12.32
CA GLN A 42 18.85 10.43 12.73
C GLN A 42 19.03 11.76 11.97
N GLY A 43 18.85 12.87 12.69
CA GLY A 43 19.16 14.21 12.19
C GLY A 43 20.67 14.49 12.20
N LEU A 44 21.05 15.72 11.87
CA LEU A 44 22.47 16.13 11.81
C LEU A 44 23.16 16.08 13.18
N GLU A 45 22.44 16.43 14.25
CA GLU A 45 23.03 16.56 15.59
C GLU A 45 22.50 15.53 16.59
N ARG A 46 21.30 14.97 16.36
CA ARG A 46 20.64 14.04 17.27
C ARG A 46 19.58 13.19 16.58
N VAL A 47 19.14 12.13 17.26
CA VAL A 47 17.93 11.40 16.88
C VAL A 47 16.71 12.28 17.17
N GLU A 48 15.86 12.42 16.17
CA GLU A 48 14.63 13.20 16.22
C GLU A 48 13.43 12.27 15.96
N THR A 49 12.26 12.68 16.45
CA THR A 49 11.00 12.03 16.09
C THR A 49 10.29 12.91 15.07
N ARG A 50 9.87 12.32 13.96
CA ARG A 50 9.12 13.00 12.91
C ARG A 50 7.85 12.24 12.58
N LEU A 51 6.84 12.99 12.15
CA LEU A 51 5.55 12.43 11.80
C LEU A 51 5.57 12.02 10.33
N TYR A 52 5.28 10.75 10.07
CA TYR A 52 5.19 10.20 8.73
C TYR A 52 3.88 9.47 8.49
N THR A 53 3.37 9.59 7.28
CA THR A 53 2.24 8.83 6.76
C THR A 53 2.79 7.74 5.85
N LEU A 54 2.42 6.49 6.13
CA LEU A 54 2.73 5.36 5.24
C LEU A 54 1.64 5.22 4.20
N HIS A 55 2.06 5.17 2.93
CA HIS A 55 1.19 4.96 1.80
C HIS A 55 1.54 3.61 1.16
N VAL A 56 0.52 2.78 0.93
CA VAL A 56 0.67 1.54 0.16
C VAL A 56 -0.32 1.54 -0.99
N GLU A 57 0.21 1.58 -2.22
CA GLU A 57 -0.58 1.41 -3.44
C GLU A 57 -0.73 -0.08 -3.74
N ILE A 58 -1.98 -0.53 -3.87
CA ILE A 58 -2.33 -1.91 -4.19
C ILE A 58 -2.44 -2.07 -5.71
N VAL A 59 -2.29 -3.30 -6.21
CA VAL A 59 -2.42 -3.58 -7.65
C VAL A 59 -3.84 -3.35 -8.15
N ASP A 60 -4.85 -3.75 -7.37
CA ASP A 60 -6.27 -3.61 -7.71
C ASP A 60 -7.16 -3.44 -6.47
N TRP A 61 -8.35 -2.88 -6.68
CA TRP A 61 -9.35 -2.65 -5.62
C TRP A 61 -9.89 -3.96 -5.01
N SER A 62 -9.99 -5.04 -5.79
CA SER A 62 -10.45 -6.35 -5.29
C SER A 62 -9.50 -6.99 -4.29
N SER A 63 -8.23 -6.63 -4.33
CA SER A 63 -7.16 -7.11 -3.45
C SER A 63 -7.07 -6.35 -2.13
N LEU A 64 -7.77 -5.22 -2.00
CA LEU A 64 -7.70 -4.36 -0.83
C LEU A 64 -8.13 -5.07 0.47
N PRO A 65 -9.23 -5.86 0.52
CA PRO A 65 -9.58 -6.62 1.72
C PRO A 65 -8.52 -7.66 2.14
N LEU A 66 -7.79 -8.24 1.18
CA LEU A 66 -6.70 -9.17 1.46
C LEU A 66 -5.50 -8.43 2.06
N ALA A 67 -5.14 -7.27 1.49
CA ALA A 67 -4.07 -6.42 1.99
C ALA A 67 -4.35 -5.87 3.40
N CYS A 68 -5.60 -5.52 3.71
CA CYS A 68 -6.01 -5.01 5.03
C CYS A 68 -5.71 -5.96 6.19
N LYS A 69 -5.67 -7.29 5.96
CA LYS A 69 -5.33 -8.28 7.01
C LYS A 69 -3.93 -8.11 7.57
N SER A 70 -3.01 -7.50 6.81
CA SER A 70 -1.60 -7.32 7.17
C SER A 70 -1.29 -5.96 7.81
N VAL A 71 -2.22 -5.00 7.72
CA VAL A 71 -2.03 -3.60 8.13
C VAL A 71 -1.59 -3.46 9.60
N PRO A 72 -2.21 -4.12 10.60
CA PRO A 72 -1.79 -3.94 11.99
C PRO A 72 -0.32 -4.31 12.23
N LYS A 73 0.14 -5.43 11.63
CA LYS A 73 1.52 -5.90 11.77
C LYS A 73 2.54 -4.96 11.10
N ILE A 74 2.15 -4.31 10.01
CA ILE A 74 2.99 -3.36 9.28
C ILE A 74 3.25 -2.11 10.12
N VAL A 75 2.23 -1.59 10.81
CA VAL A 75 2.36 -0.43 11.71
C VAL A 75 3.39 -0.70 12.79
N ASP A 76 3.22 -1.79 13.55
CA ASP A 76 4.09 -2.12 14.68
C ASP A 76 5.53 -2.38 14.23
N THR A 77 5.69 -3.11 13.13
CA THR A 77 7.02 -3.42 12.58
C THR A 77 7.73 -2.17 12.08
N THR A 78 7.02 -1.25 11.44
CA THR A 78 7.61 0.01 10.96
C THR A 78 8.10 0.88 12.11
N ILE A 79 7.27 1.06 13.15
CA ILE A 79 7.65 1.85 14.33
C ILE A 79 8.86 1.22 15.02
N ASN A 80 8.85 -0.09 15.24
CA ASN A 80 9.94 -0.80 15.92
C ASN A 80 11.25 -0.79 15.11
N ASP A 81 11.16 -0.93 13.79
CA ASP A 81 12.32 -0.91 12.90
C ASP A 81 13.00 0.47 12.87
N PHE A 82 12.21 1.55 12.78
CA PHE A 82 12.73 2.92 12.83
C PHE A 82 13.28 3.27 14.22
N ARG A 83 12.64 2.79 15.28
CA ARG A 83 13.15 2.98 16.65
C ARG A 83 14.49 2.29 16.87
N SER A 84 14.67 1.09 16.33
CA SER A 84 15.88 0.29 16.52
C SER A 84 17.02 0.77 15.63
N ASN A 85 16.71 1.20 14.41
CA ASN A 85 17.69 1.63 13.43
C ASN A 85 17.23 2.94 12.74
N PRO A 86 17.30 4.10 13.39
CA PRO A 86 16.82 5.35 12.81
C PRO A 86 17.56 5.68 11.50
N PRO A 87 16.89 5.86 10.36
CA PRO A 87 17.57 6.25 9.12
C PRO A 87 18.10 7.68 9.23
N GLN A 88 19.24 7.98 8.59
CA GLN A 88 19.73 9.34 8.47
C GLN A 88 18.85 10.15 7.53
N VAL A 89 18.42 11.32 7.99
CA VAL A 89 17.62 12.27 7.20
C VAL A 89 18.30 13.63 7.30
N THR A 90 19.21 13.88 6.37
CA THR A 90 19.76 15.21 6.15
C THR A 90 18.80 15.99 5.25
N LYS A 91 18.47 17.24 5.60
CA LYS A 91 17.39 18.06 4.99
C LYS A 91 17.13 17.70 3.51
N ARG A 92 16.04 16.95 3.25
CA ARG A 92 15.48 16.58 1.94
C ARG A 92 16.50 16.19 0.85
N ASN A 93 17.53 15.42 1.20
CA ASN A 93 18.26 14.71 0.16
C ASN A 93 17.30 13.68 -0.48
N LYS A 94 17.11 13.77 -1.80
CA LYS A 94 16.25 12.81 -2.54
C LYS A 94 16.72 11.37 -2.35
N LEU A 95 18.03 11.15 -2.21
CA LEU A 95 18.60 9.81 -1.98
C LEU A 95 18.20 9.24 -0.62
N ASP A 96 18.21 10.06 0.44
CA ASP A 96 17.80 9.63 1.79
C ASP A 96 16.32 9.19 1.78
N MET A 97 15.46 9.94 1.08
CA MET A 97 14.04 9.59 0.93
C MET A 97 13.82 8.32 0.11
N VAL A 98 14.58 8.13 -0.98
CA VAL A 98 14.51 6.90 -1.78
C VAL A 98 14.95 5.69 -0.95
N ALA A 99 16.01 5.82 -0.14
CA ALA A 99 16.47 4.75 0.73
C ALA A 99 15.42 4.38 1.79
N ILE A 100 14.74 5.39 2.35
CA ILE A 100 13.62 5.21 3.28
C ILE A 100 12.45 4.49 2.59
N ASP A 101 12.06 4.90 1.40
CA ASP A 101 10.99 4.26 0.62
C ASP A 101 11.32 2.79 0.31
N MET A 102 12.56 2.49 -0.09
CA MET A 102 13.00 1.11 -0.33
C MET A 102 12.94 0.26 0.95
N ARG A 103 13.40 0.82 2.07
CA ARG A 103 13.36 0.16 3.38
C ARG A 103 11.93 -0.15 3.80
N VAL A 104 11.06 0.83 3.68
CA VAL A 104 9.64 0.73 4.05
C VAL A 104 8.91 -0.26 3.15
N LYS A 105 9.19 -0.24 1.84
CA LYS A 105 8.72 -1.29 0.93
C LYS A 105 9.18 -2.67 1.41
N GLY A 106 10.44 -2.82 1.81
CA GLY A 106 10.95 -4.06 2.39
C GLY A 106 10.15 -4.52 3.63
N LEU A 107 9.80 -3.60 4.53
CA LEU A 107 9.00 -3.89 5.72
C LEU A 107 7.57 -4.33 5.38
N VAL A 108 6.92 -3.63 4.45
CA VAL A 108 5.56 -3.99 3.98
C VAL A 108 5.55 -5.39 3.39
N LEU A 109 6.54 -5.73 2.55
CA LEU A 109 6.64 -7.02 1.88
C LEU A 109 6.96 -8.20 2.81
N ARG A 110 7.38 -7.96 4.06
CA ARG A 110 7.49 -9.03 5.08
C ARG A 110 6.13 -9.53 5.57
N HIS A 111 5.09 -8.72 5.42
CA HIS A 111 3.77 -8.98 5.99
C HIS A 111 2.65 -9.01 4.96
N MET A 112 2.85 -8.40 3.79
CA MET A 112 1.89 -8.37 2.69
C MET A 112 2.44 -9.12 1.48
N ASP A 113 1.59 -9.90 0.80
CA ASP A 113 1.98 -10.61 -0.42
C ASP A 113 2.49 -9.58 -1.48
N PRO A 114 3.72 -9.75 -2.00
CA PRO A 114 4.28 -8.85 -3.01
C PRO A 114 3.41 -8.66 -4.25
N LYS A 115 2.56 -9.64 -4.59
CA LYS A 115 1.64 -9.54 -5.73
C LYS A 115 0.54 -8.52 -5.51
N LEU A 116 0.26 -8.14 -4.26
CA LEU A 116 -0.75 -7.15 -3.92
C LEU A 116 -0.17 -5.72 -3.92
N VAL A 117 1.15 -5.57 -3.77
CA VAL A 117 1.79 -4.27 -3.55
C VAL A 117 2.38 -3.74 -4.85
N LYS A 118 1.86 -2.61 -5.33
CA LYS A 118 2.44 -1.86 -6.44
C LYS A 118 3.55 -0.93 -5.97
N ARG A 119 3.32 -0.18 -4.88
CA ARG A 119 4.29 0.75 -4.30
C ARG A 119 4.05 0.92 -2.80
N ALA A 120 5.11 1.21 -2.04
CA ALA A 120 5.02 1.71 -0.68
C ALA A 120 6.02 2.85 -0.49
N TRP A 121 5.63 3.92 0.21
CA TRP A 121 6.49 5.08 0.48
C TRP A 121 6.06 5.79 1.76
N LEU A 122 6.96 6.62 2.31
CA LEU A 122 6.64 7.52 3.41
C LEU A 122 6.50 8.96 2.93
N GLU A 123 5.49 9.64 3.45
CA GLU A 123 5.32 11.08 3.30
C GLU A 123 5.48 11.76 4.67
N GLU A 124 6.35 12.78 4.75
CA GLU A 124 6.55 13.55 5.98
C GLU A 124 5.36 14.50 6.17
N GLY A 125 4.70 14.41 7.33
CA GLY A 125 3.53 15.22 7.67
C GLY A 125 2.26 14.42 7.93
N GLY A 126 1.16 15.15 8.14
CA GLY A 126 -0.14 14.63 8.55
C GLY A 126 -0.61 15.18 9.91
N SER A 127 -1.77 14.74 10.37
CA SER A 127 -2.29 15.03 11.72
C SER A 127 -2.32 13.74 12.54
N ALA A 128 -1.59 13.71 13.66
CA ALA A 128 -1.54 12.51 14.50
C ALA A 128 -2.90 12.22 15.14
N GLY A 129 -3.38 10.98 15.03
CA GLY A 129 -4.50 10.47 15.81
C GLY A 129 -4.13 10.27 17.29
N THR A 130 -5.13 9.99 18.14
CA THR A 130 -5.08 9.91 19.61
C THR A 130 -4.17 8.82 20.22
N GLY A 131 -3.41 8.08 19.42
CA GLY A 131 -2.32 7.23 19.90
C GLY A 131 -2.58 5.71 19.93
N GLY A 132 -3.82 5.26 19.67
CA GLY A 132 -4.15 3.83 19.59
C GLY A 132 -3.82 3.18 18.23
N VAL A 133 -3.55 1.87 18.20
CA VAL A 133 -3.33 1.12 16.95
C VAL A 133 -4.60 1.10 16.06
N ALA A 134 -5.78 1.01 16.67
CA ALA A 134 -7.07 1.12 15.97
C ALA A 134 -7.30 2.53 15.37
N ASP A 135 -6.80 3.56 16.05
CA ASP A 135 -6.77 4.95 15.56
C ASP A 135 -5.71 5.17 14.49
N ARG A 136 -4.91 4.14 14.15
CA ARG A 136 -3.88 4.17 13.10
C ARG A 136 -4.23 3.39 11.84
N LEU A 137 -5.38 2.71 11.86
CA LEU A 137 -5.85 1.93 10.72
C LEU A 137 -6.46 2.84 9.63
N PRO A 138 -6.12 2.59 8.35
CA PRO A 138 -6.80 3.17 7.20
C PRO A 138 -8.31 2.94 7.27
N ASN A 139 -9.11 3.94 6.92
CA ASN A 139 -10.58 3.80 6.87
C ASN A 139 -11.03 2.69 5.91
N ALA A 140 -10.26 2.43 4.85
CA ALA A 140 -10.54 1.33 3.91
C ALA A 140 -10.33 -0.07 4.52
N CYS A 141 -9.74 -0.15 5.72
CA CYS A 141 -9.40 -1.38 6.43
C CYS A 141 -10.03 -1.45 7.84
N ARG A 142 -10.95 -0.54 8.18
CA ARG A 142 -11.81 -0.61 9.36
C ARG A 142 -13.09 -1.37 9.03
#